data_AF-A0A8J6NUH0-F1
#
_entry.id   AF-A0A8J6NUH0-F1
#
_cell.length_a   1.000
_cell.length_b   1.000
_cell.length_c   1.000
_cell.angle_alpha   90.00
_cell.angle_beta   90.00
_cell.angle_gamma   90.00
#
_symmetry.space_group_name_H-M   'P 1'
#
loop_
_entity.id
_entity.type
_entity.pdbx_description
1 polymer ?
#
loop_
_entity_poly.entity_id
_entity_poly.type
_entity_poly.pdbx_seq_one_letter_code
_entity_poly.pdbx_strand_id
1 'polypeptide(L)'
;MYPDDSIQGILSPTPWWEEDNNLDYRRGRLVKFFAPHVDQNPFTLIPIGREEATEHKTALVKITPLDIRSLIRYPELPVAALPQYSKEVRVVYRARKRPGLIVSSGGLRVQKQLTSGKAKWQTSRTVMVAPYYGADEGELRSGFKPEFVKRIRRCEYPQYMWDLLPINSSTEISIMRLDHLQPVGRSQDSIELLDYCLSNDALLLFDEWLEWLIKGSLENETLFGKLREDLLNLE
;
A
#
# COMPACT_ATOMS: atom_id res chain seq x y z
N MET A 1 11.48 20.96 -9.26
CA MET A 1 12.27 20.40 -10.38
C MET A 1 12.80 19.06 -9.92
N TYR A 2 12.67 18.01 -10.73
CA TYR A 2 13.18 16.69 -10.38
C TYR A 2 14.71 16.64 -10.55
N PRO A 3 15.44 15.85 -9.75
CA PRO A 3 16.88 15.65 -9.95
C PRO A 3 17.15 14.92 -11.28
N ASP A 4 18.20 15.34 -11.99
CA ASP A 4 18.61 14.74 -13.27
C ASP A 4 19.02 13.27 -13.13
N ASP A 5 19.49 12.88 -11.93
CA ASP A 5 19.87 11.50 -11.60
C ASP A 5 18.69 10.63 -11.12
N SER A 6 17.46 11.00 -11.50
CA SER A 6 16.23 10.28 -11.15
C SER A 6 15.38 9.99 -12.38
N ILE A 7 14.58 8.92 -12.31
CA ILE A 7 13.65 8.57 -13.39
C ILE A 7 12.63 9.68 -13.69
N GLN A 8 12.24 10.46 -12.67
CA GLN A 8 11.35 11.61 -12.83
C GLN A 8 12.02 12.77 -13.58
N GLY A 9 13.32 12.97 -13.36
CA GLY A 9 14.12 13.97 -14.08
C GLY A 9 14.31 13.61 -15.54
N ILE A 10 14.63 12.34 -15.82
CA ILE A 10 14.85 11.84 -17.17
C ILE A 10 13.61 11.98 -18.07
N LEU A 11 12.41 11.80 -17.52
CA LEU A 11 11.18 11.96 -18.29
C LEU A 11 10.86 13.42 -18.67
N SER A 12 11.60 14.39 -18.13
CA SER A 12 11.42 15.80 -18.48
C SER A 12 11.61 16.01 -20.01
N PRO A 13 10.72 16.77 -20.69
CA PRO A 13 9.71 17.67 -20.13
C PRO A 13 8.34 17.04 -19.84
N THR A 14 8.13 15.75 -20.10
CA THR A 14 6.87 15.09 -19.78
C THR A 14 6.64 15.10 -18.26
N PRO A 15 5.45 15.50 -17.77
CA PRO A 15 5.16 15.45 -16.35
C PRO A 15 5.16 14.01 -15.83
N TRP A 16 5.75 13.78 -14.67
CA TRP A 16 5.63 12.51 -13.96
C TRP A 16 4.25 12.35 -13.31
N TRP A 17 3.80 13.43 -12.64
CA TRP A 17 2.48 13.54 -12.00
C TRP A 17 1.59 14.52 -12.76
N GLU A 18 0.33 14.15 -12.96
CA GLU A 18 -0.71 14.97 -13.55
C GLU A 18 -1.84 15.19 -12.55
N GLU A 19 -2.45 16.38 -12.57
CA GLU A 19 -3.66 16.66 -11.81
C GLU A 19 -4.85 15.90 -12.41
N ASP A 20 -5.58 15.18 -11.56
CA ASP A 20 -6.71 14.36 -11.96
C ASP A 20 -7.82 14.38 -10.90
N ASN A 21 -8.73 15.32 -11.07
CA ASN A 21 -9.88 15.56 -10.18
C ASN A 21 -10.99 14.50 -10.28
N ASN A 22 -10.82 13.47 -11.11
CA ASN A 22 -11.76 12.35 -11.12
C ASN A 22 -11.70 11.59 -9.79
N LEU A 23 -12.79 10.98 -9.33
CA LEU A 23 -12.81 10.21 -8.06
C LEU A 23 -13.01 8.72 -8.35
N ASP A 24 -12.11 8.14 -9.12
CA ASP A 24 -12.14 6.74 -9.51
C ASP A 24 -10.87 5.98 -9.11
N TYR A 25 -11.05 4.68 -8.89
CA TYR A 25 -10.00 3.77 -8.44
C TYR A 25 -9.15 3.28 -9.62
N ARG A 26 -8.49 4.20 -10.32
CA ARG A 26 -7.62 3.88 -11.46
C ARG A 26 -6.19 3.61 -11.04
N ARG A 27 -5.48 2.89 -11.89
CA ARG A 27 -4.04 2.65 -11.77
C ARG A 27 -3.28 3.96 -11.92
N GLY A 28 -2.16 4.10 -11.21
CA GLY A 28 -1.36 5.32 -11.17
C GLY A 28 -1.91 6.41 -10.27
N ARG A 29 -3.10 6.24 -9.66
CA ARG A 29 -3.68 7.24 -8.78
C ARG A 29 -2.99 7.27 -7.42
N LEU A 30 -2.68 8.48 -6.97
CA LEU A 30 -2.20 8.75 -5.63
C LEU A 30 -3.37 8.68 -4.63
N VAL A 31 -3.12 8.03 -3.49
CA VAL A 31 -4.13 7.80 -2.45
C VAL A 31 -3.53 7.98 -1.06
N LYS A 32 -4.36 8.09 -0.02
CA LYS A 32 -3.96 7.85 1.37
C LYS A 32 -4.73 6.66 1.94
N PHE A 33 -4.04 5.81 2.68
CA PHE A 33 -4.65 4.65 3.32
C PHE A 33 -3.86 4.23 4.57
N PHE A 34 -4.46 3.41 5.42
CA PHE A 34 -3.77 2.85 6.58
C PHE A 34 -2.91 1.65 6.18
N ALA A 35 -1.61 1.89 5.97
CA ALA A 35 -0.64 0.84 5.69
C ALA A 35 -0.21 0.17 7.01
N PRO A 36 -0.36 -1.16 7.16
CA PRO A 36 0.18 -1.93 8.27
C PRO A 36 1.70 -1.78 8.35
N HIS A 37 2.25 -1.78 9.56
CA HIS A 37 3.68 -1.98 9.75
C HIS A 37 4.06 -3.42 9.36
N VAL A 38 5.09 -3.61 8.55
CA VAL A 38 5.47 -4.94 8.05
C VAL A 38 6.32 -5.71 9.06
N ASP A 39 7.21 -5.01 9.78
CA ASP A 39 8.01 -5.58 10.85
C ASP A 39 7.24 -5.57 12.18
N GLN A 40 6.19 -6.38 12.26
CA GLN A 40 5.47 -6.62 13.52
C GLN A 40 5.00 -8.07 13.61
N ASN A 41 5.09 -8.64 14.81
CA ASN A 41 4.43 -9.90 15.10
C ASN A 41 2.90 -9.68 15.11
N PRO A 42 2.11 -10.55 14.45
CA PRO A 42 0.66 -10.42 14.48
C PRO A 42 0.14 -10.67 15.90
N PHE A 43 -0.86 -9.88 16.31
CA PHE A 43 -1.59 -10.09 17.57
C PHE A 43 -3.00 -10.58 17.27
N THR A 44 -3.61 -11.27 18.23
CA THR A 44 -5.01 -11.67 18.20
C THR A 44 -5.79 -10.98 19.30
N LEU A 45 -7.05 -10.67 19.01
CA LEU A 45 -8.03 -10.16 19.96
C LEU A 45 -8.95 -11.30 20.39
N ILE A 46 -8.95 -11.60 21.69
CA ILE A 46 -9.77 -12.65 22.30
C ILE A 46 -10.80 -11.96 23.20
N PRO A 47 -12.11 -12.00 22.87
CA PRO A 47 -13.13 -11.49 23.78
C PRO A 47 -13.17 -12.33 25.06
N ILE A 48 -13.01 -11.68 26.21
CA ILE A 48 -13.06 -12.33 27.53
C ILE A 48 -14.35 -12.04 28.29
N GLY A 49 -15.16 -11.08 27.82
CA GLY A 49 -16.47 -10.78 28.39
C GLY A 49 -16.98 -9.39 28.03
N ARG A 50 -17.94 -8.92 28.80
CA ARG A 50 -18.52 -7.57 28.73
C ARG A 50 -18.68 -7.05 30.15
N GLU A 51 -18.65 -5.73 30.30
CA GLU A 51 -18.82 -5.08 31.61
C GLU A 51 -20.28 -5.23 32.09
N GLU A 52 -21.25 -5.06 31.19
CA GLU A 52 -22.67 -5.33 31.41
C GLU A 52 -23.21 -6.33 30.39
N ALA A 53 -24.00 -7.33 30.85
CA ALA A 53 -24.51 -8.40 29.99
C ALA A 53 -25.46 -7.92 28.88
N THR A 54 -26.17 -6.81 29.13
CA THR A 54 -27.14 -6.19 28.21
C THR A 54 -26.51 -5.17 27.26
N GLU A 55 -25.26 -4.76 27.50
CA GLU A 55 -24.55 -3.86 26.59
C GLU A 55 -23.77 -4.64 25.54
N HIS A 56 -23.93 -4.22 24.28
CA HIS A 56 -23.30 -4.86 23.11
C HIS A 56 -22.31 -3.93 22.39
N LYS A 57 -22.09 -2.72 22.92
CA LYS A 57 -21.22 -1.70 22.33
C LYS A 57 -19.77 -1.83 22.78
N THR A 58 -19.54 -2.41 23.96
CA THR A 58 -18.22 -2.57 24.58
C THR A 58 -17.90 -4.05 24.76
N ALA A 59 -16.61 -4.37 24.76
CA ALA A 59 -16.11 -5.70 25.02
C ALA A 59 -14.81 -5.62 25.81
N LEU A 60 -14.67 -6.49 26.81
CA LEU A 60 -13.38 -6.73 27.44
C LEU A 60 -12.63 -7.72 26.58
N VAL A 61 -11.41 -7.36 26.18
CA VAL A 61 -10.62 -8.13 25.23
C VAL A 61 -9.23 -8.37 25.79
N LYS A 62 -8.71 -9.57 25.55
CA LYS A 62 -7.31 -9.92 25.77
C LYS A 62 -6.58 -9.86 24.44
N ILE A 63 -5.49 -9.09 24.40
CA ILE A 63 -4.59 -9.03 23.24
C ILE A 63 -3.37 -9.90 23.55
N THR A 64 -3.09 -10.87 22.68
CA THR A 64 -1.91 -11.75 22.80
C THR A 64 -1.26 -11.94 21.43
N PRO A 65 0.03 -12.31 21.35
CA PRO A 65 0.62 -12.74 20.10
C PRO A 65 -0.22 -13.83 19.43
N LEU A 66 -0.39 -13.73 18.12
CA LEU A 66 -1.06 -14.75 17.32
C LEU A 66 -0.09 -15.91 17.10
N ASP A 67 -0.48 -17.11 17.51
CA ASP A 67 0.22 -18.35 17.17
C ASP A 67 -0.59 -19.13 16.14
N ILE A 68 -0.04 -19.27 14.94
CA ILE A 68 -0.67 -20.00 13.83
C ILE A 68 -0.86 -21.49 14.12
N ARG A 69 -0.11 -22.05 15.08
CA ARG A 69 -0.21 -23.46 15.50
C ARG A 69 -1.22 -23.66 16.62
N SER A 70 -1.64 -22.57 17.28
CA SER A 70 -2.58 -22.65 18.38
C SER A 70 -3.99 -23.01 17.89
N LEU A 71 -4.70 -23.81 18.69
CA LEU A 71 -6.12 -24.07 18.45
C LEU A 71 -6.92 -22.78 18.60
N ILE A 72 -7.78 -22.50 17.62
CA ILE A 72 -8.68 -21.35 17.64
C ILE A 72 -9.64 -21.51 18.83
N ARG A 73 -9.55 -20.59 19.79
CA ARG A 73 -10.46 -20.53 20.93
C ARG A 73 -11.62 -19.60 20.60
N TYR A 74 -12.83 -20.06 20.85
CA TYR A 74 -14.02 -19.24 20.72
C TYR A 74 -14.30 -18.52 22.03
N PRO A 75 -14.73 -17.25 21.97
CA PRO A 75 -15.14 -16.56 23.17
C PRO A 75 -16.39 -17.24 23.75
N GLU A 76 -16.38 -17.50 25.06
CA GLU A 76 -17.54 -18.03 25.78
C GLU A 76 -18.72 -17.05 25.72
N LEU A 77 -18.43 -15.76 25.60
CA LEU A 77 -19.40 -14.68 25.49
C LEU A 77 -19.26 -14.00 24.11
N PRO A 78 -20.12 -14.32 23.13
CA PRO A 78 -20.07 -13.68 21.82
C PRO A 78 -20.39 -12.19 21.99
N VAL A 79 -19.70 -11.30 21.26
CA VAL A 79 -20.00 -9.87 21.23
C VAL A 79 -20.59 -9.52 19.87
N ALA A 80 -21.79 -8.95 19.84
CA ALA A 80 -22.49 -8.65 18.58
C ALA A 80 -21.72 -7.65 17.68
N ALA A 81 -20.97 -6.73 18.29
CA ALA A 81 -20.10 -5.80 17.57
C ALA A 81 -18.84 -6.47 16.96
N LEU A 82 -18.45 -7.66 17.44
CA LEU A 82 -17.29 -8.42 16.99
C LEU A 82 -17.67 -9.89 16.78
N PRO A 83 -18.56 -10.21 15.82
CA PRO A 83 -18.93 -11.60 15.57
C PRO A 83 -17.69 -12.38 15.15
N GLN A 84 -17.53 -13.61 15.61
CA GLN A 84 -16.42 -14.49 15.21
C GLN A 84 -17.03 -15.83 14.78
N TYR A 85 -16.87 -16.17 13.50
CA TYR A 85 -17.39 -17.44 12.99
C TYR A 85 -16.39 -18.57 13.21
N SER A 86 -16.86 -19.80 13.01
CA SER A 86 -16.02 -20.98 13.11
C SER A 86 -14.79 -20.86 12.21
N LYS A 87 -13.61 -21.15 12.77
CA LYS A 87 -12.29 -21.09 12.11
C LYS A 87 -11.79 -19.69 11.76
N GLU A 88 -12.40 -18.64 12.30
CA GLU A 88 -11.90 -17.28 12.18
C GLU A 88 -11.13 -16.86 13.44
N VAL A 89 -10.11 -16.02 13.24
CA VAL A 89 -9.41 -15.30 14.31
C VAL A 89 -9.43 -13.80 14.02
N ARG A 90 -9.49 -12.98 15.06
CA ARG A 90 -9.44 -11.52 14.94
C ARG A 90 -8.00 -11.05 15.12
N VAL A 91 -7.38 -10.61 14.04
CA VAL A 91 -6.01 -10.09 14.06
C VAL A 91 -6.03 -8.58 14.34
N VAL A 92 -5.06 -8.12 15.13
CA VAL A 92 -4.81 -6.71 15.41
C VAL A 92 -3.40 -6.37 14.96
N TYR A 93 -3.25 -5.26 14.24
CA TYR A 93 -1.98 -4.78 13.74
C TYR A 93 -1.91 -3.26 13.87
N ARG A 94 -0.69 -2.74 14.07
CA ARG A 94 -0.43 -1.30 13.97
C ARG A 94 -0.43 -0.91 12.50
N ALA A 95 -1.09 0.19 12.18
CA ALA A 95 -1.08 0.79 10.86
C ALA A 95 -0.86 2.30 10.96
N ARG A 96 -0.35 2.89 9.89
CA ARG A 96 -0.15 4.34 9.77
C ARG A 96 -0.78 4.82 8.48
N LYS A 97 -1.50 5.95 8.54
CA LYS A 97 -2.02 6.61 7.34
C LYS A 97 -0.84 7.12 6.51
N ARG A 98 -0.72 6.67 5.26
CA ARG A 98 0.40 6.98 4.36
C ARG A 98 -0.11 7.27 2.95
N PRO A 99 0.62 8.06 2.16
CA PRO A 99 0.44 8.08 0.72
C PRO A 99 0.67 6.68 0.15
N GLY A 100 -0.01 6.37 -0.95
CA GLY A 100 0.20 5.15 -1.72
C GLY A 100 -0.18 5.36 -3.18
N LEU A 101 0.25 4.44 -4.03
CA LEU A 101 -0.10 4.40 -5.45
C LEU A 101 -1.02 3.21 -5.72
N ILE A 102 -2.14 3.42 -6.40
CA ILE A 102 -2.95 2.30 -6.90
C ILE A 102 -2.20 1.62 -8.05
N VAL A 103 -1.82 0.36 -7.83
CA VAL A 103 -1.13 -0.49 -8.82
C VAL A 103 -2.12 -1.32 -9.63
N SER A 104 -3.25 -1.70 -9.03
CA SER A 104 -4.34 -2.40 -9.72
C SER A 104 -5.71 -1.94 -9.21
N SER A 105 -6.65 -1.75 -10.14
CA SER A 105 -8.02 -1.24 -9.88
C SER A 105 -9.00 -2.29 -9.33
N GLY A 106 -8.58 -3.55 -9.24
CA GLY A 106 -9.40 -4.64 -8.71
C GLY A 106 -10.40 -5.26 -9.68
N GLY A 107 -10.24 -4.99 -10.97
CA GLY A 107 -11.02 -5.63 -12.04
C GLY A 107 -12.49 -5.19 -12.15
N LEU A 108 -13.21 -5.92 -13.02
CA LEU A 108 -14.61 -5.65 -13.34
C LEU A 108 -15.53 -5.97 -12.17
N ARG A 109 -16.62 -5.20 -12.05
CA ARG A 109 -17.66 -5.49 -11.08
C ARG A 109 -18.46 -6.70 -11.54
N VAL A 110 -18.62 -7.69 -10.66
CA VAL A 110 -19.52 -8.82 -10.91
C VAL A 110 -20.97 -8.34 -11.00
N GLN A 111 -21.71 -8.84 -11.98
CA GLN A 111 -23.10 -8.46 -12.23
C GLN A 111 -24.00 -8.77 -11.03
N LYS A 112 -24.88 -7.84 -10.65
CA LYS A 112 -25.70 -7.95 -9.42
C LYS A 112 -26.59 -9.19 -9.40
N GLN A 113 -27.06 -9.64 -10.56
CA GLN A 113 -27.87 -10.83 -10.73
C GLN A 113 -27.14 -12.09 -10.25
N LEU A 114 -25.81 -12.16 -10.45
CA LEU A 114 -24.96 -13.27 -10.05
C LEU A 114 -24.58 -13.22 -8.56
N THR A 115 -24.66 -12.04 -7.93
CA THR A 115 -24.25 -11.84 -6.52
C THR A 115 -25.43 -11.76 -5.56
N SER A 116 -26.67 -11.71 -6.06
CA SER A 116 -27.87 -11.51 -5.24
C SER A 116 -28.07 -12.66 -4.25
N GLY A 117 -28.37 -12.34 -2.99
CA GLY A 117 -28.59 -13.31 -1.92
C GLY A 117 -27.32 -14.01 -1.40
N LYS A 118 -26.12 -13.62 -1.85
CA LYS A 118 -24.84 -14.17 -1.40
C LYS A 118 -24.04 -13.17 -0.57
N ALA A 119 -23.06 -13.67 0.16
CA ALA A 119 -22.25 -12.85 1.06
C ALA A 119 -21.37 -11.87 0.28
N LYS A 120 -21.44 -10.58 0.65
CA LYS A 120 -20.76 -9.48 -0.07
C LYS A 120 -19.25 -9.70 -0.19
N TRP A 121 -18.60 -10.24 0.84
CA TRP A 121 -17.14 -10.43 0.88
C TRP A 121 -16.58 -11.28 -0.26
N GLN A 122 -17.39 -12.17 -0.85
CA GLN A 122 -16.96 -13.02 -1.98
C GLN A 122 -16.76 -12.25 -3.30
N THR A 123 -17.32 -11.05 -3.39
CA THR A 123 -17.37 -10.25 -4.64
C THR A 123 -16.98 -8.79 -4.41
N SER A 124 -16.67 -8.43 -3.17
CA SER A 124 -16.12 -7.12 -2.81
C SER A 124 -14.78 -6.91 -3.52
N ARG A 125 -14.69 -5.82 -4.28
CA ARG A 125 -13.45 -5.47 -4.98
C ARG A 125 -12.47 -4.80 -4.03
N THR A 126 -11.20 -5.12 -4.20
CA THR A 126 -10.06 -4.46 -3.57
C THR A 126 -9.20 -3.82 -4.63
N VAL A 127 -8.52 -2.73 -4.32
CA VAL A 127 -7.41 -2.21 -5.11
C VAL A 127 -6.08 -2.72 -4.54
N MET A 128 -5.07 -2.90 -5.39
CA MET A 128 -3.70 -3.13 -4.90
C MET A 128 -3.01 -1.79 -4.75
N VAL A 129 -2.43 -1.53 -3.58
CA VAL A 129 -1.77 -0.25 -3.28
C VAL A 129 -0.34 -0.49 -2.83
N ALA A 130 0.60 0.28 -3.39
CA ALA A 130 1.98 0.34 -2.94
C ALA A 130 2.17 1.55 -2.01
N PRO A 131 2.61 1.38 -0.75
CA PRO A 131 2.79 2.48 0.19
C PRO A 131 4.08 3.27 -0.06
N TYR A 132 4.02 4.58 0.22
CA TYR A 132 5.19 5.45 0.30
C TYR A 132 5.69 5.64 1.74
N TYR A 133 7.01 5.72 1.89
CA TYR A 133 7.71 6.01 3.13
C TYR A 133 8.56 7.26 2.95
N GLY A 134 8.53 8.18 3.91
CA GLY A 134 9.42 9.33 3.87
C GLY A 134 10.88 8.90 4.08
N ALA A 135 11.80 9.47 3.29
CA ALA A 135 13.22 9.14 3.36
C ALA A 135 13.96 9.93 4.46
N ASP A 136 13.44 11.10 4.82
CA ASP A 136 14.13 12.05 5.69
C ASP A 136 14.23 11.56 7.14
N GLU A 137 15.37 11.83 7.76
CA GLU A 137 15.58 11.68 9.19
C GLU A 137 14.92 12.86 9.93
N GLY A 138 14.30 12.59 11.07
CA GLY A 138 13.70 13.61 11.91
C GLY A 138 13.56 13.11 13.34
N GLU A 139 13.04 13.94 14.26
CA GLU A 139 13.01 13.62 15.70
C GLU A 139 12.38 12.26 16.03
N LEU A 140 11.41 11.80 15.23
CA LEU A 140 10.67 10.55 15.43
C LEU A 140 10.97 9.47 14.35
N ARG A 141 11.95 9.70 13.46
CA ARG A 141 12.20 8.85 12.29
C ARG A 141 13.69 8.71 12.05
N SER A 142 14.16 7.46 11.96
CA SER A 142 15.56 7.16 11.62
C SER A 142 15.93 7.42 10.15
N GLY A 143 14.94 7.74 9.29
CA GLY A 143 15.15 7.96 7.87
C GLY A 143 15.72 6.74 7.13
N PHE A 144 16.21 7.00 5.91
CA PHE A 144 17.05 6.10 5.13
C PHE A 144 18.46 6.68 5.05
N LYS A 145 19.48 5.81 5.04
CA LYS A 145 20.86 6.27 4.84
C LYS A 145 20.99 7.02 3.51
N PRO A 146 21.62 8.21 3.46
CA PRO A 146 21.73 9.00 2.23
C PRO A 146 22.33 8.23 1.06
N GLU A 147 23.34 7.39 1.29
CA GLU A 147 23.95 6.57 0.25
C GLU A 147 22.95 5.58 -0.33
N PHE A 148 22.09 5.00 0.52
CA PHE A 148 21.04 4.08 0.06
C PHE A 148 19.97 4.81 -0.74
N VAL A 149 19.56 6.02 -0.31
CA VAL A 149 18.62 6.86 -1.08
C VAL A 149 19.16 7.20 -2.46
N LYS A 150 20.48 7.52 -2.58
CA LYS A 150 21.13 7.77 -3.87
C LYS A 150 21.03 6.56 -4.80
N ARG A 151 21.28 5.35 -4.28
CA ARG A 151 21.17 4.10 -5.04
C ARG A 151 19.73 3.79 -5.47
N ILE A 152 18.75 4.03 -4.60
CA ILE A 152 17.32 3.88 -4.93
C ILE A 152 16.94 4.87 -6.05
N ARG A 153 17.42 6.11 -5.98
CA ARG A 153 17.14 7.14 -6.99
C ARG A 153 17.63 6.74 -8.38
N ARG A 154 18.78 6.08 -8.45
CA ARG A 154 19.37 5.50 -9.67
C ARG A 154 18.78 4.13 -10.06
N CYS A 155 17.63 3.77 -9.49
CA CYS A 155 16.88 2.56 -9.86
C CYS A 155 17.68 1.26 -9.63
N GLU A 156 18.56 1.21 -8.64
CA GLU A 156 19.38 0.01 -8.39
C GLU A 156 18.58 -1.20 -7.89
N TYR A 157 17.42 -0.97 -7.29
CA TYR A 157 16.64 -1.98 -6.59
C TYR A 157 15.19 -2.03 -7.09
N PRO A 158 14.65 -3.20 -7.46
CA PRO A 158 13.28 -3.29 -7.99
C PRO A 158 12.20 -2.99 -6.95
N GLN A 159 12.46 -3.26 -5.68
CA GLN A 159 11.47 -3.12 -4.60
C GLN A 159 11.33 -1.69 -4.06
N TYR A 160 12.26 -0.79 -4.41
CA TYR A 160 12.27 0.60 -3.95
C TYR A 160 12.16 1.54 -5.14
N MET A 161 11.23 2.48 -5.10
CA MET A 161 11.13 3.53 -6.10
C MET A 161 11.25 4.89 -5.44
N TRP A 162 12.19 5.71 -5.89
CA TRP A 162 12.35 7.08 -5.43
C TRP A 162 11.32 7.99 -6.10
N ASP A 163 10.69 8.89 -5.35
CA ASP A 163 9.63 9.77 -5.86
C ASP A 163 9.54 11.08 -5.06
N LEU A 164 9.28 12.19 -5.77
CA LEU A 164 8.78 13.45 -5.23
C LEU A 164 7.28 13.55 -5.52
N LEU A 165 6.49 13.39 -4.46
CA LEU A 165 5.03 13.40 -4.55
C LEU A 165 4.50 14.83 -4.73
N PRO A 166 3.42 15.02 -5.49
CA PRO A 166 2.82 16.33 -5.78
C PRO A 166 1.88 16.78 -4.64
N ILE A 167 2.20 16.44 -3.39
CA ILE A 167 1.36 16.72 -2.23
C ILE A 167 2.18 17.32 -1.10
N ASN A 168 1.53 18.17 -0.30
CA ASN A 168 2.13 18.67 0.93
C ASN A 168 2.39 17.49 1.89
N SER A 169 3.66 17.27 2.20
CA SER A 169 4.13 16.21 3.08
C SER A 169 5.11 16.77 4.10
N SER A 170 5.22 16.09 5.24
CA SER A 170 6.28 16.33 6.24
C SER A 170 7.68 15.91 5.77
N THR A 171 7.79 15.33 4.58
CA THR A 171 9.03 14.83 4.00
C THR A 171 9.11 15.25 2.56
N GLU A 172 10.30 15.66 2.13
CA GLU A 172 10.56 16.05 0.76
C GLU A 172 10.62 14.81 -0.12
N ILE A 173 11.39 13.80 0.31
CA ILE A 173 11.62 12.59 -0.47
C ILE A 173 10.71 11.46 0.00
N SER A 174 10.07 10.79 -0.95
CA SER A 174 9.27 9.59 -0.72
C SER A 174 9.88 8.37 -1.42
N ILE A 175 9.87 7.24 -0.73
CA ILE A 175 10.28 5.94 -1.25
C ILE A 175 9.07 5.03 -1.30
N MET A 176 8.63 4.68 -2.50
CA MET A 176 7.60 3.65 -2.69
C MET A 176 8.20 2.27 -2.39
N ARG A 177 7.44 1.43 -1.68
CA ARG A 177 7.79 0.03 -1.40
C ARG A 177 6.91 -0.91 -2.18
N LEU A 178 7.40 -1.36 -3.32
CA LEU A 178 6.67 -2.28 -4.21
C LEU A 178 6.61 -3.70 -3.62
N ASP A 179 7.54 -4.08 -2.76
CA ASP A 179 7.48 -5.33 -1.98
C ASP A 179 6.44 -5.29 -0.85
N HIS A 180 5.86 -4.12 -0.55
CA HIS A 180 4.82 -3.93 0.46
C HIS A 180 3.42 -3.75 -0.17
N LEU A 181 3.22 -4.24 -1.38
CA LEU A 181 1.93 -4.25 -2.06
C LEU A 181 0.86 -4.96 -1.23
N GLN A 182 -0.31 -4.34 -1.11
CA GLN A 182 -1.41 -4.90 -0.34
C GLN A 182 -2.79 -4.59 -0.93
N PRO A 183 -3.76 -5.52 -0.76
CA PRO A 183 -5.13 -5.26 -1.12
C PRO A 183 -5.79 -4.31 -0.12
N VAL A 184 -6.46 -3.28 -0.62
CA VAL A 184 -7.25 -2.33 0.18
C VAL A 184 -8.68 -2.32 -0.32
N GLY A 185 -9.65 -2.39 0.59
CA GLY A 185 -11.07 -2.34 0.23
C GLY A 185 -11.43 -1.03 -0.48
N ARG A 186 -12.31 -1.10 -1.48
CA ARG A 186 -12.86 0.08 -2.17
C ARG A 186 -13.97 0.74 -1.35
N SER A 187 -13.60 1.29 -0.20
CA SER A 187 -14.47 2.08 0.70
C SER A 187 -13.79 3.39 1.07
N GLN A 188 -14.57 4.46 1.24
CA GLN A 188 -14.05 5.75 1.71
C GLN A 188 -13.41 5.65 3.10
N ASP A 189 -13.86 4.70 3.93
CA ASP A 189 -13.25 4.43 5.24
C ASP A 189 -11.88 3.72 5.15
N SER A 190 -11.56 3.13 4.00
CA SER A 190 -10.35 2.33 3.79
C SER A 190 -9.29 3.09 2.99
N ILE A 191 -9.71 3.97 2.10
CA ILE A 191 -8.83 4.65 1.14
C ILE A 191 -9.41 6.00 0.73
N GLU A 192 -8.55 7.02 0.79
CA GLU A 192 -8.81 8.39 0.39
C GLU A 192 -8.14 8.62 -0.97
N LEU A 193 -8.91 9.03 -1.98
CA LEU A 193 -8.38 9.36 -3.29
C LEU A 193 -7.83 10.80 -3.27
N LEU A 194 -6.68 11.02 -3.91
CA LEU A 194 -6.07 12.33 -4.07
C LEU A 194 -6.14 12.77 -5.54
N ASP A 195 -5.98 14.07 -5.78
CA ASP A 195 -6.18 14.73 -7.08
C ASP A 195 -4.99 14.58 -8.04
N TYR A 196 -4.22 13.50 -7.93
CA TYR A 196 -3.05 13.25 -8.77
C TYR A 196 -2.98 11.81 -9.26
N CYS A 197 -2.54 11.64 -10.51
CA CYS A 197 -2.16 10.35 -11.06
C CYS A 197 -0.83 10.45 -11.82
N LEU A 198 -0.16 9.31 -11.98
CA LEU A 198 0.97 9.20 -12.90
C LEU A 198 0.51 9.51 -14.32
N SER A 199 1.34 10.20 -15.09
CA SER A 199 1.13 10.37 -16.53
C SER A 199 1.23 9.01 -17.26
N ASN A 200 0.78 8.97 -18.52
CA ASN A 200 0.86 7.74 -19.31
C ASN A 200 2.31 7.24 -19.49
N ASP A 201 3.26 8.15 -19.72
CA ASP A 201 4.67 7.79 -19.89
C ASP A 201 5.27 7.29 -18.57
N ALA A 202 4.94 7.93 -17.45
CA ALA A 202 5.35 7.46 -16.13
C ALA A 202 4.75 6.09 -15.80
N LEU A 203 3.50 5.84 -16.19
CA LEU A 203 2.87 4.53 -16.06
C LEU A 203 3.59 3.45 -16.86
N LEU A 204 4.03 3.72 -18.10
CA LEU A 204 4.78 2.74 -18.88
C LEU A 204 6.09 2.33 -18.19
N LEU A 205 6.84 3.29 -17.65
CA LEU A 205 8.06 2.97 -16.89
C LEU A 205 7.76 2.21 -15.60
N PHE A 206 6.70 2.62 -14.90
CA PHE A 206 6.24 1.95 -13.69
C PHE A 206 5.87 0.48 -13.95
N ASP A 207 5.33 0.17 -15.12
CA ASP A 207 4.93 -1.19 -15.50
C ASP A 207 6.13 -2.10 -15.68
N GLU A 208 7.13 -1.62 -16.42
CA GLU A 208 8.39 -2.34 -16.64
C GLU A 208 9.15 -2.52 -15.30
N TRP A 209 9.09 -1.53 -14.40
CA TRP A 209 9.65 -1.63 -13.06
C TRP A 209 8.94 -2.69 -12.20
N LEU A 210 7.60 -2.69 -12.22
CA LEU A 210 6.81 -3.69 -11.50
C LEU A 210 7.05 -5.10 -12.06
N GLU A 211 7.16 -5.21 -13.37
CA GLU A 211 7.52 -6.45 -14.05
C GLU A 211 8.91 -6.94 -13.62
N TRP A 212 9.89 -6.05 -13.51
CA TRP A 212 11.21 -6.38 -12.97
C TRP A 212 11.13 -6.94 -11.54
N LEU A 213 10.33 -6.33 -10.66
CA LEU A 213 10.13 -6.86 -9.32
C LEU A 213 9.50 -8.26 -9.32
N ILE A 214 8.48 -8.47 -10.16
CA ILE A 214 7.72 -9.73 -10.20
C ILE A 214 8.56 -10.86 -10.82
N LYS A 215 9.25 -10.59 -11.94
CA LYS A 215 10.06 -11.57 -12.67
C LYS A 215 11.42 -11.81 -12.02
N GLY A 216 11.94 -10.83 -11.27
CA GLY A 216 13.29 -10.84 -10.72
C GLY A 216 14.39 -10.48 -11.74
N SER A 217 14.02 -10.15 -12.98
CA SER A 217 14.93 -9.74 -14.06
C SER A 217 14.33 -8.60 -14.87
N LEU A 218 15.16 -7.64 -15.27
CA LEU A 218 14.80 -6.55 -16.16
C LEU A 218 15.34 -6.83 -17.56
N GLU A 219 14.52 -6.62 -18.58
CA GLU A 219 14.94 -6.72 -19.97
C GLU A 219 15.58 -5.39 -20.39
N ASN A 220 16.87 -5.40 -20.74
CA ASN A 220 17.61 -4.16 -21.03
C ASN A 220 17.12 -3.43 -22.29
N GLU A 221 16.38 -4.11 -23.17
CA GLU A 221 15.87 -3.52 -24.41
C GLU A 221 14.61 -2.67 -24.22
N THR A 222 13.95 -2.77 -23.05
CA THR A 222 12.77 -1.96 -22.73
C THR A 222 13.17 -0.51 -22.46
N LEU A 223 12.19 0.40 -22.45
CA LEU A 223 12.47 1.82 -22.23
C LEU A 223 13.10 2.05 -20.85
N PHE A 224 12.51 1.50 -19.81
CA PHE A 224 13.02 1.57 -18.44
C PHE A 224 14.39 0.87 -18.31
N GLY A 225 14.61 -0.26 -18.99
CA GLY A 225 15.90 -0.94 -19.04
C GLY A 225 17.04 -0.01 -19.47
N LYS A 226 16.86 0.67 -20.61
CA LYS A 226 17.82 1.63 -21.17
C LYS A 226 18.04 2.83 -20.25
N LEU A 227 16.95 3.45 -19.78
CA LEU A 227 17.04 4.61 -18.88
C LEU A 227 17.74 4.27 -17.56
N ARG A 228 17.53 3.05 -17.04
CA ARG A 228 18.22 2.58 -15.84
C ARG A 228 19.71 2.40 -16.09
N GLU A 229 20.12 1.84 -17.22
CA GLU A 229 21.56 1.73 -17.55
C GLU A 229 22.23 3.11 -17.58
N ASP A 230 21.58 4.09 -18.20
CA ASP A 230 22.07 5.48 -18.21
C ASP A 230 22.21 6.03 -16.79
N LEU A 231 21.21 5.85 -15.93
CA LEU A 231 21.24 6.29 -14.53
C LEU A 231 22.37 5.65 -13.70
N LEU A 232 22.69 4.39 -13.97
CA LEU A 232 23.77 3.68 -13.26
C LEU A 232 25.16 4.16 -13.69
N ASN A 233 25.28 4.68 -14.91
CA ASN A 233 26.53 5.17 -15.48
C ASN A 233 26.80 6.65 -15.16
N LEU A 234 25.87 7.36 -14.52
CA LEU A 234 26.10 8.72 -14.01
C LEU A 234 27.07 8.66 -12.80
N GLU A 235 28.22 9.34 -12.90
CA GLU A 235 29.18 9.49 -11.78
C GLU A 235 28.56 10.28 -10.61
#